data_AF-A0A8W8NPB1-F1
#
_entry.id   AF-A0A8W8NPB1-F1
#
_cell.length_a   1.000
_cell.length_b   1.000
_cell.length_c   1.000
_cell.angle_alpha   90.00
_cell.angle_beta   90.00
_cell.angle_gamma   90.00
#
_symmetry.space_group_name_H-M   'P 1'
#
loop_
_entity.id
_entity.type
_entity.pdbx_description
1 polymer ?
#
loop_
_entity_poly.entity_id
_entity_poly.type
_entity_poly.pdbx_seq_one_letter_code
_entity_poly.pdbx_strand_id
1 'polypeptide(L)'
;VCRDSPCVFGICVPTERKSYEYKCVCQPGYTGDKCDQVVDGAKLKCSFERFEKCFFDNVQEGDEFEWGPGFRHTISEWTGPEDAFRGERFLFTEMSLPRVPGDKAILQTTVALPEQAGCLSFAYNMFGSTVYKLTLYAEGTNSPKYVLWSKEGNQGSDWLTAKVDVPAIQGLKLSFEAVTGDSWDSDIALDEITWETGQCGPDTFNDCLRVGEEYDGTRNYTKRGVACQAWSSNTPHTPGSQYAYLASDSNYCRIADEPDPWCYTSDAGTRWDWCSIPYCFATECAYTPTGMDYMGTVSHTKTGIPCQRWDSQSPHPHSYGYLSKDENYCRNTDGSEGPWCYTQDPDIRYELCDVPVCEKIEQECLMTSRGLDYAGKQSVTNTGKTCEHWTDEQMSEDENYCRNPDQSVKPWCYVQSGTGLVKEYCDIPSCADSPCFPNPCKNRGECSVEGASYSCTCLNGFSGGNCETQELGNQEDCKRSSNGWDYSGKRNVTQSGRTCQVWSAQSPHSHGYTSYPENYCRNPDGEPSPWCYTTDPYKRWELCDIPDCVSPPLECLPNSDLRGRQYYGTQSVTETGDTCQRWDSQSPFTHSFSYLGDQENYCRNPDSDLKPWCFTTNVNRRYGYCNVPYC
;
A
#
# COMPACT_ATOMS: atom_id res chain seq x y z
N VAL A 1 -3.95 -3.16 38.90
CA VAL A 1 -3.94 -1.69 38.68
C VAL A 1 -3.90 -1.36 37.20
N CYS A 2 -3.03 -2.00 36.42
CA CYS A 2 -2.92 -1.80 34.97
C CYS A 2 -3.93 -2.56 34.10
N ARG A 3 -4.97 -3.18 34.67
CA ARG A 3 -5.92 -4.00 33.91
C ARG A 3 -6.77 -3.16 32.95
N ASP A 4 -7.04 -1.91 33.33
CA ASP A 4 -7.91 -1.00 32.55
C ASP A 4 -7.10 -0.10 31.59
N SER A 5 -5.82 -0.42 31.34
CA SER A 5 -4.92 0.32 30.44
C SER A 5 -5.04 1.85 30.55
N PRO A 6 -4.77 2.43 31.73
CA PRO A 6 -5.03 3.85 32.00
C PRO A 6 -4.12 4.83 31.23
N CYS A 7 -3.09 4.33 30.55
CA CYS A 7 -2.12 5.11 29.79
C CYS A 7 -2.54 5.20 28.33
N VAL A 8 -2.62 6.41 27.78
CA VAL A 8 -3.06 6.68 26.40
C VAL A 8 -1.94 6.33 25.42
N PHE A 9 -0.79 7.01 25.48
CA PHE A 9 0.41 6.75 24.67
C PHE A 9 1.59 6.27 25.50
N GLY A 10 1.40 5.15 26.19
CA GLY A 10 2.41 4.57 27.05
C GLY A 10 1.98 3.25 27.65
N ILE A 11 2.90 2.58 28.32
CA ILE A 11 2.61 1.34 29.04
C ILE A 11 2.37 1.63 30.52
N CYS A 12 1.41 0.93 31.11
CA CYS A 12 1.16 1.00 32.54
C CYS A 12 2.11 0.05 33.28
N VAL A 13 2.91 0.60 34.19
CA VAL A 13 3.86 -0.15 35.01
C VAL A 13 3.41 -0.11 36.48
N PRO A 14 3.22 -1.26 37.15
CA PRO A 14 2.95 -1.31 38.58
C PRO A 14 4.15 -0.76 39.37
N THR A 15 3.89 0.07 40.39
CA THR A 15 4.99 0.58 41.23
C THR A 15 5.33 -0.40 42.36
N GLU A 16 6.62 -0.62 42.63
CA GLU A 16 7.07 -1.55 43.68
C GLU A 16 6.68 -1.11 45.10
N ARG A 17 6.36 0.18 45.29
CA ARG A 17 6.12 0.74 46.62
C ARG A 17 4.79 0.29 47.22
N LYS A 18 3.75 0.05 46.39
CA LYS A 18 2.40 -0.39 46.82
C LYS A 18 1.69 -1.14 45.70
N SER A 19 1.04 -2.27 46.03
CA SER A 19 0.36 -3.17 45.08
C SER A 19 -0.84 -2.58 44.32
N TYR A 20 -1.20 -1.32 44.56
CA TYR A 20 -2.35 -0.62 43.97
C TYR A 20 -1.99 0.71 43.29
N GLU A 21 -0.71 1.09 43.22
CA GLU A 21 -0.24 2.30 42.53
C GLU A 21 0.45 1.91 41.20
N TYR A 22 0.23 2.71 40.17
CA TYR A 22 0.82 2.54 38.83
C TYR A 22 1.42 3.85 38.34
N LYS A 23 2.32 3.76 37.37
CA LYS A 23 2.82 4.89 36.58
C LYS A 23 2.65 4.59 35.10
N CYS A 24 2.51 5.63 34.29
CA CYS A 24 2.55 5.52 32.84
C CYS A 24 3.96 5.84 32.35
N VAL A 25 4.55 4.92 31.58
CA VAL A 25 5.81 5.14 30.87
C VAL A 25 5.46 5.56 29.45
N CYS A 26 5.66 6.85 29.15
CA CYS A 26 5.22 7.44 27.89
C CYS A 26 6.15 7.10 26.74
N GLN A 27 5.56 6.89 25.57
CA GLN A 27 6.30 6.83 24.31
C GLN A 27 7.01 8.17 24.04
N PRO A 28 8.13 8.18 23.30
CA PRO A 28 8.77 9.43 22.89
C PRO A 28 7.77 10.36 22.20
N GLY A 29 7.82 11.65 22.57
CA GLY A 29 6.88 12.66 22.05
C GLY A 29 5.63 12.87 22.90
N TYR A 30 5.39 12.05 23.93
CA TYR A 30 4.25 12.18 24.85
C TYR A 30 4.65 12.47 26.29
N THR A 31 3.74 13.14 27.01
CA THR A 31 3.88 13.49 28.42
C THR A 31 2.51 13.49 29.13
N GLY A 32 2.51 13.85 30.42
CA GLY A 32 1.36 13.81 31.31
C GLY A 32 1.26 12.49 32.08
N ASP A 33 0.50 12.51 33.19
CA ASP A 33 0.36 11.36 34.09
C ASP A 33 -0.25 10.13 33.39
N LYS A 34 -0.96 10.35 32.28
CA LYS A 34 -1.58 9.30 31.44
C LYS A 34 -0.98 9.23 30.04
N CYS A 35 0.11 9.94 29.75
CA CYS A 35 0.68 10.03 28.39
C CYS A 35 -0.33 10.50 27.34
N ASP A 36 -1.11 11.53 27.67
CA ASP A 36 -2.23 12.06 26.90
C ASP A 36 -1.96 13.46 26.33
N GLN A 37 -0.71 13.93 26.42
CA GLN A 37 -0.27 15.24 25.94
C GLN A 37 0.92 15.09 25.00
N VAL A 38 0.89 15.78 23.87
CA VAL A 38 2.01 15.84 22.93
C VAL A 38 3.02 16.89 23.41
N VAL A 39 4.30 16.54 23.41
CA VAL A 39 5.39 17.47 23.76
C VAL A 39 5.63 18.46 22.61
N ASP A 40 5.96 19.72 22.93
CA ASP A 40 6.33 20.72 21.92
C ASP A 40 7.55 20.24 21.09
N GLY A 41 7.43 20.33 19.77
CA GLY A 41 8.47 19.86 18.84
C GLY A 41 8.56 18.34 18.71
N ALA A 42 7.58 17.58 19.22
CA ALA A 42 7.54 16.14 19.07
C ALA A 42 7.47 15.71 17.59
N LYS A 43 8.20 14.64 17.28
CA LYS A 43 8.04 13.86 16.06
C LYS A 43 7.19 12.65 16.39
N LEU A 44 6.04 12.52 15.73
CA LEU A 44 5.13 11.39 15.92
C LEU A 44 5.12 10.53 14.66
N LYS A 45 4.96 9.22 14.84
CA LYS A 45 4.94 8.25 13.75
C LYS A 45 3.92 7.14 14.03
N CYS A 46 3.35 6.60 12.96
CA CYS A 46 2.62 5.35 12.91
C CYS A 46 3.16 4.54 11.73
N SER A 47 3.85 3.43 12.02
CA SER A 47 4.15 2.40 11.01
C SER A 47 3.11 1.27 11.02
N PHE A 48 2.19 1.25 11.99
CA PHE A 48 1.17 0.18 12.17
C PHE A 48 1.76 -1.21 12.45
N GLU A 49 3.06 -1.25 12.73
CA GLU A 49 3.77 -2.45 13.10
C GLU A 49 3.41 -2.92 14.52
N ARG A 50 3.82 -4.14 14.85
CA ARG A 50 3.38 -4.81 16.08
C ARG A 50 3.56 -3.93 17.32
N PHE A 51 2.51 -3.89 18.14
CA PHE A 51 2.49 -3.22 19.45
C PHE A 51 2.73 -1.69 19.43
N GLU A 52 2.76 -1.05 18.26
CA GLU A 52 2.76 0.40 18.15
C GLU A 52 1.32 0.93 18.23
N LYS A 53 1.07 1.86 19.16
CA LYS A 53 -0.19 2.59 19.21
C LYS A 53 -0.05 3.86 18.39
N CYS A 54 -0.78 3.92 17.28
CA CYS A 54 -0.79 5.08 16.41
C CYS A 54 -1.46 6.29 17.10
N PHE A 55 -0.99 7.49 16.78
CA PHE A 55 -1.57 8.74 17.29
C PHE A 55 -2.92 9.10 16.66
N PHE A 56 -3.23 8.40 15.58
CA PHE A 56 -4.54 8.26 15.00
C PHE A 56 -5.22 7.00 15.53
N ASP A 57 -6.52 7.07 15.78
CA ASP A 57 -7.37 5.94 16.14
C ASP A 57 -8.75 6.13 15.51
N ASN A 58 -9.49 5.04 15.47
CA ASN A 58 -10.87 5.01 15.03
C ASN A 58 -11.74 5.91 15.92
N VAL A 59 -12.64 6.67 15.29
CA VAL A 59 -13.60 7.48 16.06
C VAL A 59 -14.64 6.58 16.73
N GLN A 60 -15.33 7.10 17.75
CA GLN A 60 -16.37 6.33 18.44
C GLN A 60 -17.78 6.61 17.88
N GLU A 61 -17.93 7.74 17.18
CA GLU A 61 -19.17 8.21 16.59
C GLU A 61 -18.86 9.03 15.33
N GLY A 62 -19.74 8.99 14.35
CA GLY A 62 -19.67 9.83 13.14
C GLY A 62 -19.25 9.10 11.87
N ASP A 63 -18.98 7.80 11.97
CA ASP A 63 -18.68 6.90 10.86
C ASP A 63 -19.52 5.62 10.94
N GLU A 64 -19.51 4.85 9.85
CA GLU A 64 -20.31 3.63 9.68
C GLU A 64 -19.49 2.35 9.83
N PHE A 65 -18.16 2.45 9.73
CA PHE A 65 -17.24 1.34 9.87
C PHE A 65 -15.81 1.80 10.19
N GLU A 66 -14.99 0.83 10.59
CA GLU A 66 -13.69 1.10 11.17
C GLU A 66 -12.55 0.81 10.20
N TRP A 67 -11.46 1.56 10.34
CA TRP A 67 -10.18 1.18 9.75
C TRP A 67 -9.63 -0.07 10.47
N GLY A 68 -9.16 -1.04 9.70
CA GLY A 68 -8.67 -2.33 10.17
C GLY A 68 -7.18 -2.55 9.84
N PRO A 69 -6.50 -3.46 10.57
CA PRO A 69 -5.11 -3.81 10.28
C PRO A 69 -5.01 -4.73 9.06
N GLY A 70 -4.18 -4.35 8.09
CA GLY A 70 -3.74 -5.19 6.97
C GLY A 70 -2.46 -5.96 7.31
N PHE A 71 -2.26 -7.11 6.65
CA PHE A 71 -1.02 -7.88 6.75
C PHE A 71 -0.63 -8.40 5.38
N ARG A 72 0.47 -7.88 4.83
CA ARG A 72 0.94 -8.11 3.45
C ARG A 72 -0.09 -7.66 2.40
N HIS A 73 -1.25 -8.29 2.27
CA HIS A 73 -2.32 -7.89 1.34
C HIS A 73 -3.65 -7.63 2.06
N THR A 74 -4.61 -7.02 1.37
CA THR A 74 -6.00 -6.95 1.84
C THR A 74 -6.71 -8.30 1.66
N ILE A 75 -7.81 -8.51 2.36
CA ILE A 75 -8.52 -9.81 2.37
C ILE A 75 -9.31 -10.01 1.06
N SER A 76 -9.71 -8.91 0.40
CA SER A 76 -10.45 -8.94 -0.85
C SER A 76 -9.53 -9.12 -2.07
N GLU A 77 -9.88 -10.03 -2.97
CA GLU A 77 -9.11 -10.23 -4.20
C GLU A 77 -9.26 -9.01 -5.13
N TRP A 78 -8.18 -8.66 -5.86
CA TRP A 78 -8.13 -7.58 -6.85
C TRP A 78 -8.22 -6.13 -6.35
N THR A 79 -8.10 -5.88 -5.04
CA THR A 79 -8.10 -4.51 -4.50
C THR A 79 -7.07 -4.27 -3.42
N GLY A 80 -6.84 -3.00 -3.09
CA GLY A 80 -5.83 -2.58 -2.13
C GLY A 80 -4.39 -2.90 -2.57
N PRO A 81 -3.42 -2.65 -1.68
CA PRO A 81 -2.01 -2.90 -1.95
C PRO A 81 -1.68 -4.41 -1.93
N GLU A 82 -0.65 -4.80 -2.70
CA GLU A 82 -0.13 -6.18 -2.73
C GLU A 82 0.81 -6.52 -1.55
N ASP A 83 1.48 -5.49 -1.00
CA ASP A 83 2.32 -5.58 0.20
C ASP A 83 2.13 -4.32 1.07
N ALA A 84 2.62 -4.30 2.31
CA ALA A 84 2.73 -3.08 3.11
C ALA A 84 3.67 -2.05 2.43
N PHE A 85 3.54 -0.75 2.74
CA PHE A 85 4.46 0.25 2.18
C PHE A 85 5.86 0.06 2.78
N ARG A 86 5.93 -0.23 4.08
CA ARG A 86 7.11 -0.73 4.78
C ARG A 86 6.68 -1.76 5.82
N GLY A 87 7.56 -2.70 6.13
CA GLY A 87 7.26 -3.74 7.10
C GLY A 87 6.28 -4.78 6.58
N GLU A 88 5.37 -5.22 7.43
CA GLU A 88 4.39 -6.27 7.10
C GLU A 88 2.94 -5.80 7.32
N ARG A 89 2.74 -4.63 7.91
CA ARG A 89 1.43 -4.14 8.34
C ARG A 89 1.16 -2.75 7.84
N PHE A 90 -0.12 -2.50 7.62
CA PHE A 90 -0.65 -1.20 7.24
C PHE A 90 -2.07 -1.09 7.80
N LEU A 91 -2.68 0.07 7.64
CA LEU A 91 -4.08 0.27 7.98
C LEU A 91 -4.90 0.31 6.70
N PHE A 92 -6.03 -0.37 6.64
CA PHE A 92 -6.92 -0.32 5.48
C PHE A 92 -8.39 -0.36 5.86
N THR A 93 -9.22 0.09 4.95
CA THR A 93 -10.67 -0.05 5.03
C THR A 93 -11.09 -1.26 4.21
N GLU A 94 -11.60 -2.30 4.86
CA GLU A 94 -12.25 -3.43 4.19
C GLU A 94 -13.63 -2.96 3.71
N MET A 95 -13.74 -2.69 2.42
CA MET A 95 -14.95 -2.08 1.85
C MET A 95 -15.97 -3.11 1.35
N SER A 96 -15.73 -4.41 1.57
CA SER A 96 -16.68 -5.47 1.23
C SER A 96 -17.90 -5.57 2.17
N LEU A 97 -18.80 -6.50 1.88
CA LEU A 97 -20.05 -6.69 2.62
C LEU A 97 -19.79 -6.73 4.14
N PRO A 98 -20.58 -6.00 4.96
CA PRO A 98 -21.90 -5.43 4.65
C PRO A 98 -21.91 -3.93 4.32
N ARG A 99 -20.79 -3.34 3.88
CA ARG A 99 -20.73 -1.89 3.58
C ARG A 99 -21.70 -1.49 2.47
N VAL A 100 -22.25 -0.28 2.55
CA VAL A 100 -23.06 0.33 1.49
C VAL A 100 -22.36 1.56 0.90
N PRO A 101 -22.68 1.96 -0.33
CA PRO A 101 -22.00 3.09 -0.96
C PRO A 101 -22.21 4.39 -0.19
N GLY A 102 -21.12 5.12 0.05
CA GLY A 102 -21.12 6.35 0.84
C GLY A 102 -20.93 6.17 2.34
N ASP A 103 -20.87 4.93 2.85
CA ASP A 103 -20.37 4.64 4.20
C ASP A 103 -18.97 5.23 4.36
N LYS A 104 -18.67 5.68 5.56
CA LYS A 104 -17.41 6.32 5.90
C LYS A 104 -16.71 5.54 6.99
N ALA A 105 -15.38 5.56 6.91
CA ALA A 105 -14.50 5.21 8.01
C ALA A 105 -13.65 6.42 8.34
N ILE A 106 -13.65 6.84 9.62
CA ILE A 106 -12.95 8.04 10.04
C ILE A 106 -11.86 7.67 11.05
N LEU A 107 -10.63 7.91 10.63
CA LEU A 107 -9.46 7.80 11.49
C LEU A 107 -9.07 9.20 11.97
N GLN A 108 -9.03 9.46 13.28
CA GLN A 108 -8.77 10.79 13.84
C GLN A 108 -7.64 10.77 14.89
N THR A 109 -6.89 11.87 15.00
CA THR A 109 -5.94 12.08 16.10
C THR A 109 -6.65 12.01 17.46
N THR A 110 -6.19 11.14 18.36
CA THR A 110 -6.84 10.92 19.67
C THR A 110 -6.53 12.01 20.70
N VAL A 111 -5.40 12.68 20.54
CA VAL A 111 -4.98 13.85 21.32
C VAL A 111 -4.77 15.03 20.38
N ALA A 112 -4.99 16.25 20.88
CA ALA A 112 -4.75 17.45 20.10
C ALA A 112 -3.25 17.60 19.81
N LEU A 113 -2.93 17.91 18.56
CA LEU A 113 -1.57 18.23 18.16
C LEU A 113 -1.18 19.63 18.67
N PRO A 114 0.13 19.93 18.85
CA PRO A 114 0.59 21.23 19.31
C PRO A 114 0.04 22.37 18.44
N GLU A 115 -0.22 23.54 19.03
CA GLU A 115 -0.71 24.75 18.35
C GLU A 115 0.43 25.41 17.54
N GLN A 116 0.99 24.67 16.59
CA GLN A 116 2.10 25.06 15.75
C GLN A 116 1.85 24.56 14.33
N ALA A 117 2.43 25.25 13.34
CA ALA A 117 2.41 24.74 11.98
C ALA A 117 3.25 23.46 11.91
N GLY A 118 2.79 22.48 11.15
CA GLY A 118 3.45 21.19 11.03
C GLY A 118 3.34 20.61 9.63
N CYS A 119 4.06 19.52 9.41
CA CYS A 119 3.99 18.71 8.22
C CYS A 119 3.42 17.34 8.59
N LEU A 120 2.34 16.95 7.92
CA LEU A 120 1.84 15.57 7.95
C LEU A 120 2.33 14.86 6.69
N SER A 121 3.02 13.73 6.84
CA SER A 121 3.43 12.89 5.71
C SER A 121 2.88 11.48 5.87
N PHE A 122 2.43 10.84 4.80
CA PHE A 122 1.85 9.50 4.84
C PHE A 122 1.98 8.79 3.49
N ALA A 123 1.99 7.47 3.51
CA ALA A 123 1.80 6.62 2.34
C ALA A 123 0.32 6.19 2.23
N TYR A 124 -0.17 6.07 1.00
CA TYR A 124 -1.54 5.66 0.73
C TYR A 124 -1.63 4.77 -0.52
N ASN A 125 -2.59 3.86 -0.53
CA ASN A 125 -2.97 3.06 -1.68
C ASN A 125 -4.48 3.16 -1.90
N MET A 126 -4.90 3.30 -3.15
CA MET A 126 -6.31 3.39 -3.55
C MET A 126 -6.48 2.61 -4.85
N PHE A 127 -6.56 1.28 -4.74
CA PHE A 127 -6.65 0.38 -5.89
C PHE A 127 -7.92 -0.46 -5.82
N GLY A 128 -8.77 -0.34 -6.84
CA GLY A 128 -10.05 -1.04 -6.92
C GLY A 128 -10.94 -0.42 -8.00
N SER A 129 -11.92 -1.16 -8.53
CA SER A 129 -12.73 -0.63 -9.65
C SER A 129 -13.77 0.39 -9.19
N THR A 130 -14.13 0.37 -7.91
CA THR A 130 -15.12 1.27 -7.32
C THR A 130 -14.56 2.17 -6.22
N VAL A 131 -13.24 2.17 -5.98
CA VAL A 131 -12.62 3.01 -4.93
C VAL A 131 -12.98 4.48 -5.11
N TYR A 132 -13.63 5.07 -4.11
CA TYR A 132 -14.25 6.38 -4.28
C TYR A 132 -13.35 7.51 -3.81
N LYS A 133 -13.19 7.72 -2.50
CA LYS A 133 -12.58 8.96 -2.01
C LYS A 133 -11.84 8.78 -0.69
N LEU A 134 -10.62 9.34 -0.64
CA LEU A 134 -9.85 9.56 0.58
C LEU A 134 -9.64 11.06 0.78
N THR A 135 -9.96 11.56 1.97
CA THR A 135 -9.83 12.98 2.30
C THR A 135 -9.16 13.18 3.66
N LEU A 136 -8.16 14.05 3.72
CA LEU A 136 -7.57 14.55 4.96
C LEU A 136 -8.19 15.88 5.34
N TYR A 137 -8.72 15.95 6.56
CA TYR A 137 -9.32 17.14 7.14
C TYR A 137 -8.51 17.65 8.33
N ALA A 138 -8.63 18.96 8.57
CA ALA A 138 -8.24 19.60 9.83
C ALA A 138 -9.45 20.27 10.49
N GLU A 139 -9.50 20.20 11.82
CA GLU A 139 -10.44 20.93 12.65
C GLU A 139 -9.74 21.51 13.88
N GLY A 140 -10.28 22.60 14.43
CA GLY A 140 -9.78 23.22 15.64
C GLY A 140 -10.91 23.46 16.63
N THR A 141 -10.58 23.83 17.87
CA THR A 141 -11.58 24.07 18.92
C THR A 141 -12.60 25.14 18.52
N ASN A 142 -12.18 26.14 17.73
CA ASN A 142 -13.02 27.27 17.30
C ASN A 142 -13.05 27.42 15.76
N SER A 143 -12.61 26.41 15.02
CA SER A 143 -12.48 26.45 13.56
C SER A 143 -13.27 25.30 12.93
N PRO A 144 -14.06 25.54 11.87
CA PRO A 144 -14.81 24.48 11.21
C PRO A 144 -13.88 23.46 10.54
N LYS A 145 -14.33 22.21 10.42
CA LYS A 145 -13.66 21.14 9.66
C LYS A 145 -13.47 21.59 8.20
N TYR A 146 -12.24 21.55 7.67
CA TYR A 146 -11.92 21.90 6.28
C TYR A 146 -10.92 20.93 5.65
N VAL A 147 -10.93 20.85 4.32
CA VAL A 147 -10.11 19.90 3.55
C VAL A 147 -8.67 20.41 3.44
N LEU A 148 -7.70 19.56 3.79
CA LEU A 148 -6.29 19.80 3.54
C LEU A 148 -5.81 19.09 2.28
N TRP A 149 -6.30 17.87 2.02
CA TRP A 149 -5.88 17.05 0.90
C TRP A 149 -6.99 16.05 0.52
N SER A 150 -7.11 15.70 -0.76
CA SER A 150 -8.07 14.70 -1.23
C SER A 150 -7.61 14.02 -2.52
N LYS A 151 -7.94 12.73 -2.64
CA LYS A 151 -7.85 11.95 -3.87
C LYS A 151 -9.15 11.18 -4.09
N GLU A 152 -9.47 10.98 -5.37
CA GLU A 152 -10.69 10.30 -5.81
C GLU A 152 -10.38 9.31 -6.92
N GLY A 153 -11.09 8.18 -6.95
CA GLY A 153 -10.94 7.13 -7.95
C GLY A 153 -9.69 6.28 -7.78
N ASN A 154 -9.55 5.28 -8.65
CA ASN A 154 -8.40 4.38 -8.68
C ASN A 154 -7.09 5.15 -8.96
N GLN A 155 -6.09 4.99 -8.09
CA GLN A 155 -4.79 5.64 -8.17
C GLN A 155 -3.67 4.71 -8.67
N GLY A 156 -4.00 3.48 -9.08
CA GLY A 156 -3.06 2.42 -9.44
C GLY A 156 -2.73 1.49 -8.27
N SER A 157 -2.13 0.35 -8.57
CA SER A 157 -1.79 -0.69 -7.58
C SER A 157 -0.62 -0.33 -6.67
N ASP A 158 0.21 0.65 -7.07
CA ASP A 158 1.40 1.04 -6.33
C ASP A 158 1.06 1.91 -5.11
N TRP A 159 1.91 1.86 -4.09
CA TRP A 159 1.88 2.84 -3.01
C TRP A 159 2.32 4.22 -3.48
N LEU A 160 1.59 5.24 -3.02
CA LEU A 160 1.88 6.65 -3.27
C LEU A 160 2.16 7.36 -1.94
N THR A 161 2.94 8.44 -1.98
CA THR A 161 3.24 9.26 -0.79
C THR A 161 2.64 10.66 -0.92
N ALA A 162 2.27 11.24 0.21
CA ALA A 162 1.80 12.61 0.30
C ALA A 162 2.47 13.35 1.47
N LYS A 163 2.74 14.64 1.27
CA LYS A 163 3.18 15.59 2.29
C LYS A 163 2.24 16.80 2.27
N VAL A 164 1.72 17.16 3.43
CA VAL A 164 0.68 18.18 3.56
C VAL A 164 1.08 19.16 4.66
N ASP A 165 1.26 20.43 4.28
CA ASP A 165 1.47 21.51 5.24
C ASP A 165 0.18 21.76 6.04
N VAL A 166 0.29 21.70 7.36
CA VAL A 166 -0.81 21.90 8.31
C VAL A 166 -0.60 23.23 9.03
N PRO A 167 -1.56 24.16 8.97
CA PRO A 167 -1.42 25.45 9.64
C PRO A 167 -1.57 25.33 11.17
N ALA A 168 -1.02 26.32 11.88
CA ALA A 168 -1.18 26.42 13.33
C ALA A 168 -2.65 26.68 13.70
N ILE A 169 -3.28 25.72 14.39
CA ILE A 169 -4.67 25.80 14.81
C ILE A 169 -4.77 25.41 16.29
N GLN A 170 -5.54 26.18 17.06
CA GLN A 170 -5.81 25.86 18.45
C GLN A 170 -6.63 24.57 18.60
N GLY A 171 -6.10 23.61 19.36
CA GLY A 171 -6.72 22.30 19.56
C GLY A 171 -6.85 21.51 18.27
N LEU A 172 -5.81 21.58 17.42
CA LEU A 172 -5.75 20.92 16.12
C LEU A 172 -6.03 19.41 16.26
N LYS A 173 -7.02 18.96 15.50
CA LYS A 173 -7.25 17.54 15.20
C LYS A 173 -7.19 17.32 13.70
N LEU A 174 -6.62 16.19 13.32
CA LEU A 174 -6.56 15.73 11.93
C LEU A 174 -7.39 14.47 11.78
N SER A 175 -8.07 14.30 10.64
CA SER A 175 -8.81 13.08 10.35
C SER A 175 -8.71 12.66 8.90
N PHE A 176 -8.41 11.37 8.67
CA PHE A 176 -8.58 10.70 7.39
C PHE A 176 -9.99 10.14 7.30
N GLU A 177 -10.71 10.51 6.25
CA GLU A 177 -12.03 10.00 5.92
C GLU A 177 -11.93 9.23 4.62
N ALA A 178 -12.11 7.91 4.70
CA ALA A 178 -12.28 7.03 3.55
C ALA A 178 -13.78 6.81 3.33
N VAL A 179 -14.23 6.94 2.09
CA VAL A 179 -15.62 6.77 1.71
C VAL A 179 -15.73 5.58 0.78
N THR A 180 -16.65 4.67 1.08
CA THR A 180 -16.87 3.46 0.31
C THR A 180 -17.34 3.75 -1.10
N GLY A 181 -16.83 2.91 -1.99
CA GLY A 181 -17.28 2.82 -3.36
C GLY A 181 -18.64 2.15 -3.51
N ASP A 182 -19.03 1.99 -4.77
CA ASP A 182 -20.30 1.36 -5.14
C ASP A 182 -20.28 -0.19 -5.08
N SER A 183 -19.12 -0.80 -4.83
CA SER A 183 -18.93 -2.25 -4.75
C SER A 183 -17.88 -2.62 -3.69
N TRP A 184 -17.81 -3.91 -3.38
CA TRP A 184 -16.90 -4.52 -2.42
C TRP A 184 -15.43 -4.35 -2.77
N ASP A 185 -15.14 -3.91 -3.99
CA ASP A 185 -13.81 -3.87 -4.55
C ASP A 185 -13.19 -2.45 -4.51
N SER A 186 -13.09 -1.89 -3.30
CA SER A 186 -12.72 -0.47 -3.08
C SER A 186 -11.72 -0.21 -1.96
N ASP A 187 -10.92 -1.17 -1.53
CA ASP A 187 -10.03 -0.99 -0.37
C ASP A 187 -9.09 0.23 -0.50
N ILE A 188 -9.05 1.05 0.55
CA ILE A 188 -8.11 2.17 0.71
C ILE A 188 -7.19 1.83 1.86
N ALA A 189 -5.88 2.01 1.66
CA ALA A 189 -4.87 1.77 2.67
C ALA A 189 -4.04 3.02 2.98
N LEU A 190 -3.57 3.08 4.22
CA LEU A 190 -2.68 4.09 4.79
C LEU A 190 -1.50 3.39 5.47
N ASP A 191 -0.32 3.97 5.33
CA ASP A 191 0.89 3.50 6.00
C ASP A 191 1.85 4.67 6.29
N GLU A 192 2.81 4.47 7.19
CA GLU A 192 3.90 5.39 7.54
C GLU A 192 3.44 6.85 7.80
N ILE A 193 2.40 7.04 8.61
CA ILE A 193 1.89 8.37 8.97
C ILE A 193 2.88 9.04 9.93
N THR A 194 3.33 10.24 9.61
CA THR A 194 4.29 11.01 10.40
C THR A 194 3.86 12.45 10.59
N TRP A 195 4.19 13.01 11.76
CA TRP A 195 3.99 14.41 12.11
C TRP A 195 5.30 15.03 12.59
N GLU A 196 5.63 16.19 12.03
CA GLU A 196 6.75 17.03 12.49
C GLU A 196 6.34 18.50 12.53
N THR A 197 6.88 19.27 13.47
CA THR A 197 6.67 20.73 13.52
C THR A 197 7.49 21.43 12.44
N GLY A 198 6.90 22.42 11.75
CA GLY A 198 7.54 23.17 10.68
C GLY A 198 6.88 22.95 9.31
N GLN A 199 7.52 23.47 8.26
CA GLN A 199 7.08 23.28 6.87
C GLN A 199 7.53 21.92 6.34
N CYS A 200 6.79 21.35 5.41
CA CYS A 200 7.18 20.11 4.76
C CYS A 200 8.50 20.26 3.99
N GLY A 201 9.46 19.38 4.29
CA GLY A 201 10.70 19.22 3.54
C GLY A 201 10.54 18.31 2.30
N PRO A 202 11.62 18.10 1.51
CA PRO A 202 11.63 17.17 0.38
C PRO A 202 11.24 15.75 0.81
N ASP A 203 10.71 14.94 -0.12
CA ASP A 203 10.22 13.59 0.21
C ASP A 203 11.36 12.68 0.72
N THR A 204 11.19 12.16 1.93
CA THR A 204 12.17 11.34 2.64
C THR A 204 11.75 9.87 2.68
N PHE A 205 10.54 9.54 2.23
CA PHE A 205 10.09 8.15 2.14
C PHE A 205 10.87 7.33 1.10
N ASN A 206 11.50 8.01 0.13
CA ASN A 206 12.36 7.38 -0.87
C ASN A 206 13.82 7.18 -0.41
N ASP A 207 14.18 7.54 0.84
CA ASP A 207 15.54 7.32 1.37
C ASP A 207 15.75 5.87 1.85
N CYS A 208 15.65 4.94 0.90
CA CYS A 208 15.74 3.50 1.09
C CYS A 208 16.39 2.83 -0.12
N LEU A 209 16.92 1.61 0.06
CA LEU A 209 17.57 0.86 -1.01
C LEU A 209 16.51 0.12 -1.85
N ARG A 210 16.54 0.35 -3.17
CA ARG A 210 15.79 -0.44 -4.15
C ARG A 210 16.76 -1.44 -4.77
N VAL A 211 16.39 -2.71 -4.74
CA VAL A 211 17.26 -3.75 -5.27
C VAL A 211 17.42 -3.54 -6.77
N GLY A 212 18.67 -3.46 -7.21
CA GLY A 212 19.02 -3.25 -8.61
C GLY A 212 19.08 -1.81 -9.09
N GLU A 213 18.86 -0.85 -8.19
CA GLU A 213 19.04 0.57 -8.48
C GLU A 213 20.23 1.13 -7.71
N GLU A 214 20.89 2.15 -8.26
CA GLU A 214 21.84 2.93 -7.49
C GLU A 214 21.11 3.66 -6.37
N TYR A 215 21.64 3.59 -5.15
CA TYR A 215 21.11 4.36 -4.05
C TYR A 215 21.47 5.84 -4.20
N ASP A 216 20.47 6.69 -4.41
CA ASP A 216 20.61 8.14 -4.61
C ASP A 216 20.12 8.98 -3.40
N GLY A 217 19.65 8.32 -2.34
CA GLY A 217 19.12 8.94 -1.14
C GLY A 217 20.13 9.76 -0.33
N THR A 218 19.68 10.25 0.83
CA THR A 218 20.37 11.30 1.61
C THR A 218 21.07 10.81 2.88
N ARG A 219 21.14 9.49 3.09
CA ARG A 219 21.90 8.87 4.19
C ARG A 219 23.34 9.36 4.11
N ASN A 220 23.84 9.98 5.18
CA ASN A 220 25.20 10.53 5.24
C ASN A 220 25.96 10.12 6.50
N TYR A 221 25.72 8.90 6.97
CA TYR A 221 26.37 8.33 8.13
C TYR A 221 26.43 6.81 7.98
N THR A 222 27.48 6.24 8.56
CA THR A 222 27.74 4.80 8.49
C THR A 222 26.80 4.05 9.44
N LYS A 223 26.75 2.72 9.36
CA LYS A 223 26.01 1.84 10.29
C LYS A 223 26.45 1.99 11.74
N ARG A 224 27.67 2.52 11.96
CA ARG A 224 28.23 2.87 13.28
C ARG A 224 27.95 4.32 13.65
N GLY A 225 27.08 5.00 12.90
CA GLY A 225 26.68 6.39 13.09
C GLY A 225 27.79 7.41 12.87
N VAL A 226 28.90 7.03 12.22
CA VAL A 226 29.98 7.96 11.90
C VAL A 226 29.55 8.81 10.72
N ALA A 227 29.61 10.14 10.86
CA ALA A 227 29.25 11.04 9.76
C ALA A 227 30.16 10.81 8.55
N CYS A 228 29.57 10.81 7.36
CA CYS A 228 30.30 10.64 6.12
C CYS A 228 31.09 11.91 5.78
N GLN A 229 32.26 11.71 5.20
CA GLN A 229 33.04 12.73 4.52
C GLN A 229 32.43 13.01 3.14
N ALA A 230 32.43 14.27 2.71
CA ALA A 230 32.01 14.61 1.35
C ALA A 230 32.93 13.97 0.30
N TRP A 231 32.34 13.46 -0.79
CA TRP A 231 33.09 12.86 -1.91
C TRP A 231 34.02 13.86 -2.60
N SER A 232 33.74 15.15 -2.50
CA SER A 232 34.59 16.24 -2.97
C SER A 232 35.68 16.67 -1.98
N SER A 233 35.62 16.22 -0.72
CA SER A 233 36.62 16.53 0.31
C SER A 233 37.80 15.58 0.21
N ASN A 234 39.01 16.08 0.45
CA ASN A 234 40.24 15.28 0.54
C ASN A 234 40.73 15.08 1.98
N THR A 235 39.89 15.40 2.97
CA THR A 235 40.21 15.30 4.40
C THR A 235 39.02 14.75 5.19
N PRO A 236 39.24 13.82 6.15
CA PRO A 236 40.53 13.20 6.51
C PRO A 236 41.11 12.25 5.47
N HIS A 237 40.30 11.72 4.55
CA HIS A 237 40.73 10.74 3.56
C HIS A 237 40.69 11.34 2.16
N THR A 238 41.62 10.95 1.29
CA THR A 238 41.60 11.33 -0.12
C THR A 238 40.81 10.27 -0.91
N PRO A 239 39.64 10.61 -1.49
CA PRO A 239 38.85 9.71 -2.32
C PRO A 239 39.60 9.26 -3.57
N GLY A 240 39.36 8.02 -4.00
CA GLY A 240 39.91 7.50 -5.26
C GLY A 240 39.42 8.29 -6.47
N SER A 241 40.28 8.49 -7.49
CA SER A 241 39.90 9.23 -8.70
C SER A 241 38.75 8.58 -9.47
N GLN A 242 38.51 7.27 -9.29
CA GLN A 242 37.35 6.60 -9.89
C GLN A 242 36.01 7.15 -9.39
N TYR A 243 35.97 7.77 -8.20
CA TYR A 243 34.74 8.31 -7.59
C TYR A 243 34.54 9.80 -7.85
N ALA A 244 35.30 10.41 -8.77
CA ALA A 244 35.19 11.84 -9.06
C ALA A 244 33.78 12.25 -9.52
N TYR A 245 33.03 11.32 -10.12
CA TYR A 245 31.64 11.55 -10.53
C TYR A 245 30.68 11.78 -9.34
N LEU A 246 31.03 11.31 -8.15
CA LEU A 246 30.25 11.49 -6.92
C LEU A 246 30.53 12.82 -6.22
N ALA A 247 31.42 13.67 -6.74
CA ALA A 247 31.80 14.93 -6.08
C ALA A 247 30.61 15.90 -5.86
N SER A 248 29.56 15.78 -6.68
CA SER A 248 28.29 16.53 -6.54
C SER A 248 27.37 15.99 -5.44
N ASP A 249 27.57 14.74 -5.01
CA ASP A 249 26.62 14.00 -4.18
C ASP A 249 26.84 14.25 -2.68
N SER A 250 27.39 15.42 -2.36
CA SER A 250 27.67 15.84 -0.98
C SER A 250 28.48 14.78 -0.23
N ASN A 251 28.02 14.36 0.95
CA ASN A 251 28.56 13.27 1.75
C ASN A 251 27.58 12.09 1.87
N TYR A 252 26.71 11.90 0.88
CA TYR A 252 25.73 10.83 0.93
C TYR A 252 26.38 9.46 0.65
N CYS A 253 25.86 8.42 1.28
CA CYS A 253 26.27 7.05 1.04
C CYS A 253 25.95 6.66 -0.40
N ARG A 254 26.81 5.86 -1.01
CA ARG A 254 26.65 5.38 -2.39
C ARG A 254 27.13 3.95 -2.49
N ILE A 255 26.51 3.18 -3.38
CA ILE A 255 26.92 1.80 -3.67
C ILE A 255 28.28 1.85 -4.39
N ALA A 256 28.35 2.66 -5.46
CA ALA A 256 29.54 2.81 -6.31
C ALA A 256 30.05 1.46 -6.82
N ASP A 257 31.12 0.94 -6.23
CA ASP A 257 31.77 -0.34 -6.58
C ASP A 257 31.65 -1.42 -5.50
N GLU A 258 30.86 -1.18 -4.47
CA GLU A 258 30.69 -2.07 -3.33
C GLU A 258 29.29 -2.69 -3.28
N PRO A 259 29.09 -3.86 -2.62
CA PRO A 259 27.79 -4.51 -2.50
C PRO A 259 26.72 -3.68 -1.77
N ASP A 260 27.08 -2.87 -0.78
CA ASP A 260 26.16 -2.04 0.00
C ASP A 260 26.52 -0.55 -0.12
N PRO A 261 25.56 0.36 0.13
CA PRO A 261 25.88 1.78 0.26
C PRO A 261 26.96 2.02 1.32
N TRP A 262 27.98 2.79 0.98
CA TRP A 262 29.08 3.13 1.87
C TRP A 262 29.48 4.60 1.70
N CYS A 263 30.35 5.07 2.58
CA CYS A 263 30.98 6.37 2.42
C CYS A 263 32.38 6.41 3.06
N TYR A 264 33.22 7.34 2.60
CA TYR A 264 34.40 7.74 3.38
C TYR A 264 33.92 8.35 4.70
N THR A 265 34.59 8.06 5.81
CA THR A 265 34.13 8.57 7.12
C THR A 265 34.85 9.87 7.49
N SER A 266 34.20 10.68 8.32
CA SER A 266 34.82 11.85 8.94
C SER A 266 35.83 11.50 10.05
N ASP A 267 35.92 10.24 10.47
CA ASP A 267 36.90 9.75 11.42
C ASP A 267 38.23 9.41 10.71
N ALA A 268 39.34 9.98 11.19
CA ALA A 268 40.67 9.71 10.65
C ALA A 268 41.14 8.27 10.88
N GLY A 269 40.61 7.57 11.89
CA GLY A 269 40.93 6.17 12.19
C GLY A 269 40.22 5.16 11.27
N THR A 270 39.08 5.55 10.70
CA THR A 270 38.23 4.70 9.88
C THR A 270 38.12 5.28 8.47
N ARG A 271 38.89 4.75 7.51
CA ARG A 271 38.93 5.30 6.15
C ARG A 271 37.55 5.39 5.50
N TRP A 272 36.81 4.30 5.58
CA TRP A 272 35.47 4.16 5.04
C TRP A 272 34.72 3.13 5.88
N ASP A 273 33.40 3.18 5.84
CA ASP A 273 32.54 2.19 6.50
C ASP A 273 31.20 2.13 5.76
N TRP A 274 30.49 1.02 5.97
CA TRP A 274 29.20 0.74 5.35
C TRP A 274 28.13 1.63 5.95
N CYS A 275 27.17 2.07 5.15
CA CYS A 275 25.96 2.72 5.61
C CYS A 275 24.85 1.70 5.79
N SER A 276 24.08 1.84 6.86
CA SER A 276 22.90 1.01 7.05
C SER A 276 21.71 1.71 6.43
N ILE A 277 21.20 1.20 5.32
CA ILE A 277 20.08 1.78 4.57
C ILE A 277 18.99 0.71 4.51
N PRO A 278 17.76 1.00 5.02
CA PRO A 278 16.68 0.04 4.91
C PRO A 278 16.31 -0.16 3.44
N TYR A 279 15.92 -1.37 3.06
CA TYR A 279 15.26 -1.59 1.77
C TYR A 279 13.93 -0.85 1.75
N CYS A 280 13.45 -0.45 0.57
CA CYS A 280 12.16 0.24 0.48
C CYS A 280 10.98 -0.65 0.92
N PHE A 281 11.13 -1.97 0.79
CA PHE A 281 10.38 -2.96 1.55
C PHE A 281 11.19 -3.31 2.80
N ALA A 282 11.22 -2.43 3.82
CA ALA A 282 12.02 -2.72 5.01
C ALA A 282 11.40 -3.94 5.72
N THR A 283 12.13 -5.04 5.82
CA THR A 283 11.64 -6.22 6.53
C THR A 283 11.59 -5.93 8.03
N GLU A 284 10.43 -6.09 8.66
CA GLU A 284 10.26 -5.96 10.12
C GLU A 284 10.72 -7.22 10.88
N CYS A 285 11.73 -7.88 10.32
CA CYS A 285 12.31 -9.10 10.82
C CYS A 285 13.83 -9.12 10.59
N ALA A 286 14.51 -9.98 11.33
CA ALA A 286 15.94 -10.24 11.19
C ALA A 286 16.19 -11.49 10.34
N TYR A 287 17.15 -11.45 9.42
CA TYR A 287 17.62 -12.65 8.71
C TYR A 287 18.67 -13.41 9.51
N THR A 288 19.46 -12.71 10.34
CA THR A 288 20.46 -13.36 11.18
C THR A 288 19.85 -13.78 12.52
N PRO A 289 20.26 -14.92 13.10
CA PRO A 289 19.70 -15.41 14.37
C PRO A 289 19.81 -14.42 15.54
N THR A 290 20.79 -13.51 15.50
CA THR A 290 21.02 -12.49 16.53
C THR A 290 20.38 -11.14 16.19
N GLY A 291 19.81 -10.95 15.00
CA GLY A 291 19.26 -9.67 14.55
C GLY A 291 20.28 -8.53 14.49
N MET A 292 21.56 -8.82 14.32
CA MET A 292 22.59 -7.81 14.07
C MET A 292 22.37 -7.07 12.73
N ASP A 293 21.64 -7.68 11.81
CA ASP A 293 21.21 -7.10 10.53
C ASP A 293 19.87 -6.34 10.63
N TYR A 294 19.18 -6.39 11.77
CA TYR A 294 17.86 -5.82 11.92
C TYR A 294 17.88 -4.29 11.82
N MET A 295 17.10 -3.77 10.87
CA MET A 295 16.97 -2.34 10.57
C MET A 295 15.53 -1.83 10.59
N GLY A 296 14.57 -2.66 11.01
CA GLY A 296 13.16 -2.29 11.10
C GLY A 296 12.87 -1.26 12.20
N THR A 297 11.58 -1.05 12.45
CA THR A 297 11.02 0.04 13.25
C THR A 297 10.50 -0.38 14.62
N VAL A 298 10.71 -1.64 15.05
CA VAL A 298 10.38 -2.11 16.40
C VAL A 298 11.01 -1.16 17.43
N SER A 299 10.15 -0.49 18.20
CA SER A 299 10.50 0.62 19.10
C SER A 299 10.09 0.34 20.55
N HIS A 300 9.90 -0.94 20.88
CA HIS A 300 9.52 -1.42 22.21
C HIS A 300 10.27 -2.71 22.54
N THR A 301 10.46 -2.92 23.84
CA THR A 301 11.08 -4.13 24.39
C THR A 301 10.10 -5.31 24.34
N LYS A 302 10.57 -6.54 24.53
CA LYS A 302 9.72 -7.76 24.56
C LYS A 302 8.59 -7.74 25.60
N THR A 303 8.69 -6.88 26.61
CA THR A 303 7.63 -6.68 27.63
C THR A 303 6.69 -5.52 27.30
N GLY A 304 6.89 -4.85 26.16
CA GLY A 304 6.10 -3.72 25.68
C GLY A 304 6.55 -2.36 26.20
N ILE A 305 7.68 -2.27 26.92
CA ILE A 305 8.19 -0.98 27.40
C ILE A 305 8.72 -0.16 26.21
N PRO A 306 8.26 1.09 26.02
CA PRO A 306 8.76 1.95 24.95
C PRO A 306 10.27 2.19 25.05
N CYS A 307 10.95 2.16 23.91
CA CYS A 307 12.36 2.45 23.83
C CYS A 307 12.65 3.96 23.98
N GLN A 308 13.74 4.27 24.67
CA GLN A 308 14.34 5.60 24.73
C GLN A 308 15.01 5.90 23.39
N ARG A 309 14.85 7.14 22.89
CA ARG A 309 15.57 7.58 21.69
C ARG A 309 17.08 7.53 21.92
N TRP A 310 17.82 7.09 20.91
CA TRP A 310 19.27 6.98 20.96
C TRP A 310 19.99 8.32 21.08
N ASP A 311 19.35 9.43 20.71
CA ASP A 311 19.86 10.78 20.92
C ASP A 311 19.47 11.39 22.27
N SER A 312 18.54 10.78 23.00
CA SER A 312 18.14 11.23 24.33
C SER A 312 19.14 10.75 25.38
N GLN A 313 19.41 11.59 26.38
CA GLN A 313 20.20 11.24 27.57
C GLN A 313 19.32 10.99 28.80
N SER A 314 18.00 10.92 28.62
CA SER A 314 17.01 10.71 29.66
C SER A 314 15.98 9.66 29.22
N PRO A 315 15.54 8.76 30.13
CA PRO A 315 15.97 8.65 31.54
C PRO A 315 17.38 8.09 31.73
N HIS A 316 17.93 7.37 30.75
CA HIS A 316 19.23 6.71 30.88
C HIS A 316 20.30 7.42 30.07
N PRO A 317 21.34 8.00 30.69
CA PRO A 317 22.48 8.52 29.94
C PRO A 317 23.30 7.38 29.34
N HIS A 318 23.71 7.53 28.09
CA HIS A 318 24.47 6.52 27.34
C HIS A 318 25.25 7.11 26.15
N SER A 319 26.25 6.37 25.67
CA SER A 319 27.18 6.79 24.60
C SER A 319 26.78 6.39 23.18
N TYR A 320 25.56 5.89 22.98
CA TYR A 320 25.02 5.45 21.67
C TYR A 320 24.39 6.58 20.83
N GLY A 321 24.75 7.84 21.09
CA GLY A 321 24.21 9.00 20.35
C GLY A 321 24.47 8.98 18.84
N TYR A 322 25.38 8.13 18.38
CA TYR A 322 25.64 7.91 16.95
C TYR A 322 24.46 7.24 16.22
N LEU A 323 23.56 6.57 16.96
CA LEU A 323 22.30 6.00 16.43
C LEU A 323 21.15 7.02 16.43
N SER A 324 21.42 8.33 16.55
CA SER A 324 20.39 9.38 16.66
C SER A 324 19.32 9.34 15.56
N LYS A 325 19.68 8.83 14.39
CA LYS A 325 18.80 8.77 13.22
C LYS A 325 18.07 7.44 13.05
N ASP A 326 18.38 6.47 13.91
CA ASP A 326 17.59 5.26 14.09
C ASP A 326 16.52 5.47 15.18
N GLU A 327 16.25 6.75 15.53
CA GLU A 327 15.22 7.19 16.47
C GLU A 327 15.32 6.45 17.82
N ASN A 328 14.35 5.61 18.15
CA ASN A 328 14.36 4.73 19.32
C ASN A 328 14.21 3.25 18.91
N TYR A 329 14.50 2.91 17.65
CA TYR A 329 14.32 1.56 17.15
C TYR A 329 15.35 0.61 17.75
N CYS A 330 14.92 -0.63 17.98
CA CYS A 330 15.76 -1.69 18.51
C CYS A 330 16.90 -1.99 17.55
N ARG A 331 18.11 -2.13 18.09
CA ARG A 331 19.32 -2.42 17.31
C ARG A 331 20.18 -3.43 18.05
N ASN A 332 20.97 -4.20 17.31
CA ASN A 332 22.00 -5.05 17.89
C ASN A 332 23.37 -4.67 17.31
N THR A 333 23.96 -3.59 17.84
CA THR A 333 25.26 -3.09 17.36
C THR A 333 26.46 -3.64 18.12
N ASP A 334 26.21 -4.40 19.20
CA ASP A 334 27.23 -4.94 20.10
C ASP A 334 27.35 -6.47 20.06
N GLY A 335 26.58 -7.15 19.20
CA GLY A 335 26.62 -8.60 19.07
C GLY A 335 25.94 -9.34 20.23
N SER A 336 24.96 -8.69 20.86
CA SER A 336 24.09 -9.28 21.88
C SER A 336 23.27 -10.45 21.32
N GLU A 337 22.55 -11.17 22.19
CA GLU A 337 21.68 -12.30 21.80
C GLU A 337 20.52 -11.90 20.88
N GLY A 338 20.16 -10.62 20.82
CA GLY A 338 19.09 -10.08 20.00
C GLY A 338 19.11 -8.55 19.95
N PRO A 339 18.29 -7.91 19.10
CA PRO A 339 18.05 -6.47 19.12
C PRO A 339 17.56 -5.99 20.48
N TRP A 340 18.04 -4.82 20.91
CA TRP A 340 17.70 -4.25 22.20
C TRP A 340 17.63 -2.72 22.14
N CYS A 341 17.10 -2.11 23.20
CA CYS A 341 17.09 -0.67 23.36
C CYS A 341 17.19 -0.27 24.85
N TYR A 342 17.64 0.97 25.10
CA TYR A 342 17.40 1.61 26.40
C TYR A 342 15.91 1.85 26.57
N THR A 343 15.36 1.75 27.79
CA THR A 343 13.90 1.89 27.98
C THR A 343 13.52 3.27 28.49
N GLN A 344 12.27 3.69 28.24
CA GLN A 344 11.71 4.91 28.83
C GLN A 344 11.34 4.76 30.31
N ASP A 345 11.41 3.54 30.87
CA ASP A 345 11.21 3.33 32.30
C ASP A 345 12.50 3.69 33.06
N PRO A 346 12.48 4.67 33.99
CA PRO A 346 13.65 5.01 34.80
C PRO A 346 14.20 3.86 35.66
N ASP A 347 13.38 2.85 35.94
CA ASP A 347 13.74 1.69 36.77
C ASP A 347 14.35 0.54 35.95
N ILE A 348 14.13 0.51 34.63
CA ILE A 348 14.62 -0.54 33.72
C ILE A 348 15.54 0.09 32.69
N ARG A 349 16.85 -0.12 32.83
CA ARG A 349 17.85 0.55 31.99
C ARG A 349 17.75 0.16 30.51
N TYR A 350 17.69 -1.12 30.21
CA TYR A 350 17.60 -1.66 28.85
C TYR A 350 16.95 -3.04 28.89
N GLU A 351 16.39 -3.47 27.77
CA GLU A 351 15.83 -4.81 27.61
C GLU A 351 15.89 -5.24 26.12
N LEU A 352 15.91 -6.56 25.88
CA LEU A 352 15.80 -7.14 24.53
C LEU A 352 14.42 -6.83 23.92
N CYS A 353 14.37 -6.70 22.61
CA CYS A 353 13.16 -6.54 21.82
C CYS A 353 12.72 -7.87 21.22
N ASP A 354 11.42 -8.01 20.95
CA ASP A 354 10.86 -9.18 20.28
C ASP A 354 10.83 -8.96 18.76
N VAL A 355 12.00 -9.09 18.14
CA VAL A 355 12.15 -8.96 16.68
C VAL A 355 11.98 -10.35 16.05
N PRO A 356 11.02 -10.53 15.12
CA PRO A 356 10.82 -11.82 14.47
C PRO A 356 11.98 -12.17 13.53
N VAL A 357 12.20 -13.46 13.33
CA VAL A 357 13.10 -13.95 12.28
C VAL A 357 12.33 -13.98 10.96
N CYS A 358 12.95 -13.52 9.88
CA CYS A 358 12.30 -13.46 8.57
C CYS A 358 11.91 -14.84 8.07
N GLU A 359 10.72 -14.93 7.45
CA GLU A 359 10.31 -16.13 6.75
C GLU A 359 11.26 -16.39 5.58
N LYS A 360 11.73 -17.64 5.46
CA LYS A 360 12.56 -18.07 4.35
C LYS A 360 11.69 -18.24 3.11
N ILE A 361 11.66 -17.20 2.26
CA ILE A 361 11.02 -17.30 0.95
C ILE A 361 12.01 -17.98 0.01
N GLU A 362 11.68 -19.17 -0.49
CA GLU A 362 12.53 -19.90 -1.44
C GLU A 362 12.72 -19.06 -2.72
N GLN A 363 13.84 -18.35 -2.80
CA GLN A 363 14.20 -17.49 -3.93
C GLN A 363 15.61 -17.83 -4.41
N GLU A 364 15.76 -18.02 -5.73
CA GLU A 364 17.02 -18.45 -6.35
C GLU A 364 17.99 -17.28 -6.68
N CYS A 365 17.77 -16.11 -6.07
CA CYS A 365 18.58 -14.90 -6.26
C CYS A 365 18.72 -14.11 -4.94
N LEU A 366 19.66 -13.15 -4.90
CA LEU A 366 19.93 -12.32 -3.74
C LEU A 366 19.14 -11.00 -3.76
N MET A 367 18.33 -10.73 -2.74
CA MET A 367 17.69 -9.43 -2.54
C MET A 367 18.61 -8.49 -1.77
N THR A 368 19.33 -9.03 -0.80
CA THR A 368 20.40 -8.31 -0.10
C THR A 368 21.73 -8.58 -0.76
N SER A 369 22.59 -7.58 -0.81
CA SER A 369 23.89 -7.67 -1.49
C SER A 369 24.81 -8.77 -0.91
N ARG A 370 24.64 -9.07 0.39
CA ARG A 370 25.35 -10.13 1.10
C ARG A 370 24.63 -11.48 1.06
N GLY A 371 23.39 -11.51 0.57
CA GLY A 371 22.56 -12.71 0.54
C GLY A 371 22.21 -13.25 1.92
N LEU A 372 21.95 -12.37 2.89
CA LEU A 372 21.43 -12.78 4.21
C LEU A 372 20.02 -13.38 4.09
N ASP A 373 19.27 -12.88 3.12
CA ASP A 373 17.92 -13.30 2.72
C ASP A 373 17.89 -14.58 1.89
N TYR A 374 19.03 -15.04 1.38
CA TYR A 374 19.05 -16.12 0.40
C TYR A 374 18.59 -17.45 1.01
N ALA A 375 17.45 -17.94 0.53
CA ALA A 375 16.88 -19.23 0.91
C ALA A 375 16.68 -20.20 -0.28
N GLY A 376 17.30 -19.94 -1.43
CA GLY A 376 17.24 -20.83 -2.60
C GLY A 376 18.03 -22.13 -2.46
N LYS A 377 18.10 -22.92 -3.54
CA LYS A 377 18.60 -24.32 -3.54
C LYS A 377 20.00 -24.50 -4.13
N GLN A 378 20.74 -23.42 -4.36
CA GLN A 378 22.12 -23.48 -4.82
C GLN A 378 22.97 -24.29 -3.82
N SER A 379 23.56 -25.39 -4.27
CA SER A 379 24.37 -26.32 -3.46
C SER A 379 25.77 -26.54 -4.05
N VAL A 380 26.22 -25.60 -4.89
CA VAL A 380 27.52 -25.63 -5.55
C VAL A 380 28.22 -24.30 -5.39
N THR A 381 29.48 -24.36 -4.96
CA THR A 381 30.37 -23.20 -4.77
C THR A 381 30.81 -22.58 -6.09
N ASN A 382 31.37 -21.37 -6.05
CA ASN A 382 31.88 -20.67 -7.22
C ASN A 382 33.04 -21.40 -7.95
N THR A 383 33.75 -22.33 -7.27
CA THR A 383 34.76 -23.18 -7.91
C THR A 383 34.21 -24.53 -8.41
N GLY A 384 32.90 -24.75 -8.28
CA GLY A 384 32.22 -25.95 -8.78
C GLY A 384 32.21 -27.13 -7.80
N LYS A 385 32.59 -26.94 -6.54
CA LYS A 385 32.50 -28.01 -5.52
C LYS A 385 31.09 -28.08 -4.92
N THR A 386 30.61 -29.29 -4.71
CA THR A 386 29.34 -29.58 -4.02
C THR A 386 29.46 -29.26 -2.54
N CYS A 387 28.46 -28.57 -2.01
CA CYS A 387 28.33 -28.24 -0.61
C CYS A 387 28.03 -29.48 0.23
N GLU A 388 28.59 -29.50 1.44
CA GLU A 388 28.28 -30.46 2.49
C GLU A 388 27.07 -30.01 3.29
N HIS A 389 26.35 -30.97 3.90
CA HIS A 389 25.19 -30.66 4.74
C HIS A 389 25.58 -29.82 5.96
N TRP A 390 24.70 -28.90 6.34
CA TRP A 390 24.89 -28.09 7.54
C TRP A 390 24.88 -28.97 8.79
N THR A 391 25.82 -28.69 9.70
CA THR A 391 25.93 -29.38 10.99
C THR A 391 25.39 -28.56 12.15
N ASP A 392 24.98 -27.32 11.87
CA ASP A 392 24.39 -26.41 12.84
C ASP A 392 22.90 -26.72 13.03
N GLU A 393 22.43 -26.84 14.28
CA GLU A 393 21.04 -27.22 14.58
C GLU A 393 20.04 -26.20 14.02
N GLN A 394 20.42 -24.92 13.93
CA GLN A 394 19.57 -23.86 13.36
C GLN A 394 19.43 -23.94 11.84
N MET A 395 20.24 -24.77 11.18
CA MET A 395 20.33 -24.88 9.72
C MET A 395 20.07 -26.31 9.22
N SER A 396 19.62 -27.20 10.09
CA SER A 396 19.37 -28.60 9.74
C SER A 396 18.31 -28.78 8.65
N GLU A 397 17.42 -27.80 8.49
CA GLU A 397 16.38 -27.78 7.45
C GLU A 397 16.86 -27.19 6.10
N ASP A 398 18.04 -26.57 6.05
CA ASP A 398 18.61 -25.97 4.83
C ASP A 398 19.45 -26.96 4.00
N GLU A 399 19.40 -28.25 4.33
CA GLU A 399 20.13 -29.32 3.66
C GLU A 399 21.64 -29.01 3.49
N ASN A 400 22.11 -28.85 2.25
CA ASN A 400 23.46 -28.42 1.89
C ASN A 400 23.45 -27.13 1.06
N TYR A 401 22.38 -26.34 1.12
CA TYR A 401 22.25 -25.14 0.33
C TYR A 401 23.16 -24.02 0.85
N CYS A 402 23.66 -23.18 -0.04
CA CYS A 402 24.45 -22.01 0.30
C CYS A 402 23.64 -21.04 1.16
N ARG A 403 24.23 -20.51 2.23
CA ARG A 403 23.59 -19.57 3.17
C ARG A 403 24.60 -18.57 3.70
N ASN A 404 24.14 -17.50 4.34
CA ASN A 404 25.01 -16.51 4.97
C ASN A 404 24.62 -16.21 6.43
N PRO A 405 24.70 -17.19 7.35
CA PRO A 405 24.26 -17.03 8.74
C PRO A 405 25.16 -16.09 9.57
N ASP A 406 26.39 -15.82 9.11
CA ASP A 406 27.45 -15.15 9.86
C ASP A 406 27.78 -13.74 9.34
N GLN A 407 26.92 -13.16 8.48
CA GLN A 407 27.12 -11.85 7.86
C GLN A 407 28.41 -11.71 7.06
N SER A 408 28.84 -12.79 6.44
CA SER A 408 29.95 -12.77 5.50
C SER A 408 29.65 -11.92 4.27
N VAL A 409 30.68 -11.73 3.44
CA VAL A 409 30.57 -10.93 2.22
C VAL A 409 29.59 -11.50 1.20
N LYS A 410 29.37 -12.83 1.17
CA LYS A 410 28.46 -13.54 0.27
C LYS A 410 28.00 -14.86 0.89
N PRO A 411 26.92 -15.49 0.38
CA PRO A 411 26.53 -16.84 0.76
C PRO A 411 27.64 -17.85 0.51
N TRP A 412 27.71 -18.84 1.38
CA TRP A 412 28.77 -19.83 1.41
C TRP A 412 28.24 -21.18 1.92
N CYS A 413 29.05 -22.21 1.78
CA CYS A 413 28.81 -23.52 2.37
C CYS A 413 30.14 -24.19 2.77
N TYR A 414 30.05 -25.29 3.51
CA TYR A 414 31.22 -26.13 3.78
C TYR A 414 31.48 -27.07 2.61
N VAL A 415 32.75 -27.31 2.30
CA VAL A 415 33.18 -28.33 1.34
C VAL A 415 34.26 -29.21 1.93
N GLN A 416 34.32 -30.47 1.49
CA GLN A 416 35.35 -31.40 1.92
C GLN A 416 36.73 -31.01 1.35
N SER A 417 37.70 -30.84 2.25
CA SER A 417 39.12 -30.69 1.92
C SER A 417 39.93 -31.82 2.55
N GLY A 418 41.13 -32.11 2.03
CA GLY A 418 42.00 -33.18 2.52
C GLY A 418 42.45 -33.05 3.99
N THR A 419 42.06 -31.97 4.67
CA THR A 419 42.34 -31.68 6.09
C THR A 419 41.08 -31.44 6.93
N GLY A 420 39.87 -31.59 6.36
CA GLY A 420 38.59 -31.35 7.03
C GLY A 420 37.64 -30.48 6.19
N LEU A 421 36.56 -30.00 6.81
CA LEU A 421 35.61 -29.08 6.19
C LEU A 421 36.21 -27.67 6.12
N VAL A 422 36.07 -27.02 4.96
CA VAL A 422 36.48 -25.63 4.76
C VAL A 422 35.32 -24.82 4.19
N LYS A 423 35.23 -23.54 4.57
CA LYS A 423 34.24 -22.59 4.06
C LYS A 423 34.62 -22.12 2.67
N GLU A 424 33.66 -22.16 1.75
CA GLU A 424 33.83 -21.70 0.37
C GLU A 424 32.57 -20.97 -0.13
N TYR A 425 32.75 -19.91 -0.89
CA TYR A 425 31.65 -19.02 -1.31
C TYR A 425 30.89 -19.56 -2.51
N CYS A 426 29.62 -19.21 -2.58
CA CYS A 426 28.74 -19.52 -3.70
C CYS A 426 28.55 -18.29 -4.58
N ASP A 427 28.40 -18.52 -5.88
CA ASP A 427 28.04 -17.47 -6.82
C ASP A 427 26.54 -17.55 -7.05
N ILE A 428 25.83 -16.54 -6.56
CA ILE A 428 24.37 -16.48 -6.58
C ILE A 428 24.01 -15.16 -7.26
N PRO A 429 23.17 -15.18 -8.31
CA PRO A 429 22.81 -13.97 -9.03
C PRO A 429 22.01 -13.02 -8.14
N SER A 430 22.17 -11.72 -8.35
CA SER A 430 21.31 -10.74 -7.68
C SER A 430 19.92 -10.80 -8.29
N CYS A 431 18.88 -10.60 -7.49
CA CYS A 431 17.54 -10.46 -8.02
C CYS A 431 17.46 -9.24 -8.94
N ALA A 432 18.25 -8.20 -8.66
CA ALA A 432 18.47 -7.05 -9.53
C ALA A 432 18.89 -7.40 -10.98
N ASP A 433 19.59 -8.52 -11.17
CA ASP A 433 20.04 -8.94 -12.49
C ASP A 433 18.85 -9.46 -13.34
N SER A 434 17.72 -9.75 -12.68
CA SER A 434 16.47 -10.09 -13.35
C SER A 434 15.80 -8.83 -13.90
N PRO A 435 15.47 -8.78 -15.19
CA PRO A 435 14.70 -7.68 -15.76
C PRO A 435 13.25 -7.62 -15.22
N CYS A 436 12.82 -8.64 -14.47
CA CYS A 436 11.53 -8.70 -13.80
C CYS A 436 11.57 -8.29 -12.31
N PHE A 437 12.67 -7.71 -11.84
CA PHE A 437 12.82 -7.39 -10.42
C PHE A 437 13.39 -5.98 -10.17
N PRO A 438 12.68 -5.11 -9.42
CA PRO A 438 11.30 -5.29 -8.94
C PRO A 438 10.33 -5.48 -10.11
N ASN A 439 9.15 -6.08 -9.89
CA ASN A 439 8.21 -6.38 -10.97
C ASN A 439 7.92 -5.09 -11.79
N PRO A 440 8.36 -5.00 -13.05
CA PRO A 440 8.20 -3.80 -13.88
C PRO A 440 6.77 -3.62 -14.37
N CYS A 441 5.94 -4.65 -14.30
CA CYS A 441 4.57 -4.65 -14.77
C CYS A 441 3.64 -4.02 -13.73
N LYS A 442 2.95 -2.95 -14.14
CA LYS A 442 1.97 -2.20 -13.35
C LYS A 442 0.63 -2.92 -13.28
N ASN A 443 -0.22 -2.49 -12.35
CA ASN A 443 -1.61 -2.95 -12.23
C ASN A 443 -1.69 -4.49 -12.13
N ARG A 444 -0.81 -5.07 -11.30
CA ARG A 444 -0.70 -6.52 -11.09
C ARG A 444 -0.40 -7.33 -12.35
N GLY A 445 0.29 -6.73 -13.33
CA GLY A 445 0.77 -7.45 -14.51
C GLY A 445 1.82 -8.51 -14.12
N GLU A 446 1.81 -9.63 -14.83
CA GLU A 446 2.75 -10.73 -14.60
C GLU A 446 3.99 -10.53 -15.47
N CYS A 447 5.17 -10.47 -14.85
CA CYS A 447 6.44 -10.31 -15.57
C CYS A 447 7.06 -11.66 -15.92
N SER A 448 7.51 -11.80 -17.18
CA SER A 448 8.29 -12.94 -17.64
C SER A 448 9.62 -12.51 -18.25
N VAL A 449 10.69 -13.27 -17.94
CA VAL A 449 12.05 -12.97 -18.42
C VAL A 449 12.24 -13.51 -19.84
N GLU A 450 12.62 -12.63 -20.77
CA GLU A 450 12.94 -12.93 -22.17
C GLU A 450 14.41 -12.58 -22.48
N GLY A 451 15.31 -13.52 -22.22
CA GLY A 451 16.75 -13.33 -22.43
C GLY A 451 17.34 -12.31 -21.44
N ALA A 452 17.76 -11.15 -21.93
CA ALA A 452 18.22 -10.02 -21.12
C ALA A 452 17.16 -8.93 -20.93
N SER A 453 15.93 -9.15 -21.42
CA SER A 453 14.79 -8.24 -21.34
C SER A 453 13.63 -8.92 -20.60
N TYR A 454 12.56 -8.18 -20.33
CA TYR A 454 11.31 -8.72 -19.80
C TYR A 454 10.15 -8.50 -20.77
N SER A 455 9.06 -9.22 -20.54
CA SER A 455 7.74 -8.96 -21.14
C SER A 455 6.66 -9.05 -20.06
N CYS A 456 5.65 -8.18 -20.16
CA CYS A 456 4.52 -8.12 -19.23
C CYS A 456 3.27 -8.76 -19.84
N THR A 457 2.64 -9.65 -19.07
CA THR A 457 1.29 -10.14 -19.35
C THR A 457 0.31 -9.31 -18.54
N CYS A 458 -0.47 -8.47 -19.22
CA CYS A 458 -1.38 -7.55 -18.57
C CYS A 458 -2.71 -8.19 -18.21
N LEU A 459 -3.25 -7.80 -17.05
CA LEU A 459 -4.62 -8.12 -16.69
C LEU A 459 -5.60 -7.45 -17.66
N ASN A 460 -6.77 -8.07 -17.82
CA ASN A 460 -7.80 -7.57 -18.73
C ASN A 460 -8.18 -6.12 -18.40
N GLY A 461 -8.21 -5.26 -19.43
CA GLY A 461 -8.45 -3.82 -19.29
C GLY A 461 -7.18 -2.97 -19.22
N PHE A 462 -6.01 -3.60 -19.13
CA PHE A 462 -4.71 -2.94 -19.17
C PHE A 462 -3.86 -3.43 -20.35
N SER A 463 -3.07 -2.53 -20.91
CA SER A 463 -2.06 -2.78 -21.94
C SER A 463 -0.90 -1.79 -21.81
N GLY A 464 -0.08 -1.68 -22.84
CA GLY A 464 1.20 -1.00 -22.77
C GLY A 464 2.32 -1.98 -22.48
N GLY A 465 3.56 -1.51 -22.58
CA GLY A 465 4.74 -2.37 -22.41
C GLY A 465 4.90 -2.90 -20.99
N ASN A 466 4.35 -2.17 -20.01
CA ASN A 466 4.39 -2.43 -18.58
C ASN A 466 2.98 -2.49 -17.98
N CYS A 467 1.92 -2.72 -18.77
CA CYS A 467 0.53 -2.70 -18.29
C CYS A 467 0.10 -1.34 -17.68
N GLU A 468 0.76 -0.27 -18.10
CA GLU A 468 0.57 1.10 -17.63
C GLU A 468 -0.61 1.82 -18.30
N THR A 469 -1.02 1.33 -19.47
CA THR A 469 -2.10 1.93 -20.25
C THR A 469 -3.39 1.22 -19.92
N GLN A 470 -4.40 1.95 -19.50
CA GLN A 470 -5.75 1.40 -19.42
C GLN A 470 -6.37 1.43 -20.82
N GLU A 471 -6.72 0.28 -21.40
CA GLU A 471 -7.30 0.24 -22.75
C GLU A 471 -8.78 0.61 -22.74
N LEU A 472 -9.10 1.73 -23.37
CA LEU A 472 -10.46 2.08 -23.78
C LEU A 472 -10.77 1.39 -25.12
N GLY A 473 -10.73 0.05 -25.12
CA GLY A 473 -10.87 -0.77 -26.32
C GLY A 473 -12.31 -1.10 -26.69
N ASN A 474 -12.71 -0.75 -27.92
CA ASN A 474 -13.93 -1.10 -28.68
C ASN A 474 -14.89 -2.15 -28.05
N GLN A 475 -15.81 -1.67 -27.21
CA GLN A 475 -16.91 -2.39 -26.55
C GLN A 475 -18.17 -2.51 -27.43
N GLU A 476 -18.07 -2.90 -28.71
CA GLU A 476 -19.30 -3.01 -29.53
C GLU A 476 -20.12 -4.29 -29.25
N ASP A 477 -19.56 -5.30 -28.57
CA ASP A 477 -20.23 -6.61 -28.36
C ASP A 477 -20.16 -7.15 -26.93
N CYS A 478 -20.27 -6.27 -25.93
CA CYS A 478 -20.37 -6.62 -24.51
C CYS A 478 -21.54 -5.87 -23.84
N LYS A 479 -21.98 -6.34 -22.68
CA LYS A 479 -23.03 -5.68 -21.86
C LYS A 479 -22.41 -4.88 -20.72
N ARG A 480 -22.91 -3.67 -20.46
CA ARG A 480 -22.48 -2.84 -19.30
C ARG A 480 -23.46 -2.94 -18.14
N SER A 481 -24.71 -3.26 -18.42
CA SER A 481 -25.71 -3.60 -17.41
C SER A 481 -25.60 -5.07 -17.02
N SER A 482 -25.89 -5.37 -15.76
CA SER A 482 -25.85 -6.72 -15.19
C SER A 482 -26.72 -7.71 -15.96
N ASN A 483 -27.88 -7.24 -16.43
CA ASN A 483 -28.84 -8.04 -17.21
C ASN A 483 -28.74 -7.81 -18.74
N GLY A 484 -27.87 -6.91 -19.20
CA GLY A 484 -27.69 -6.56 -20.61
C GLY A 484 -28.89 -5.89 -21.28
N TRP A 485 -29.72 -5.13 -20.56
CA TRP A 485 -30.77 -4.31 -21.17
C TRP A 485 -30.20 -3.27 -22.15
N ASP A 486 -28.98 -2.78 -21.88
CA ASP A 486 -28.25 -1.83 -22.70
C ASP A 486 -27.60 -2.43 -23.96
N TYR A 487 -27.49 -3.76 -24.00
CA TYR A 487 -26.70 -4.45 -25.00
C TYR A 487 -27.24 -4.21 -26.41
N SER A 488 -26.47 -3.45 -27.19
CA SER A 488 -26.77 -3.13 -28.59
C SER A 488 -25.88 -3.85 -29.60
N GLY A 489 -25.09 -4.84 -29.14
CA GLY A 489 -24.14 -5.57 -29.98
C GLY A 489 -24.79 -6.46 -31.04
N LYS A 490 -23.94 -7.20 -31.76
CA LYS A 490 -24.29 -7.97 -32.97
C LYS A 490 -24.29 -9.49 -32.75
N ARG A 491 -24.06 -9.97 -31.52
CA ARG A 491 -24.14 -11.40 -31.20
C ARG A 491 -25.53 -11.94 -31.52
N ASN A 492 -25.58 -13.05 -32.24
CA ASN A 492 -26.81 -13.68 -32.73
C ASN A 492 -26.78 -15.21 -32.57
N VAL A 493 -26.05 -15.67 -31.56
CA VAL A 493 -25.87 -17.07 -31.21
C VAL A 493 -26.13 -17.23 -29.70
N THR A 494 -26.91 -18.25 -29.34
CA THR A 494 -27.29 -18.54 -27.95
C THR A 494 -26.12 -19.18 -27.17
N GLN A 495 -26.25 -19.29 -25.85
CA GLN A 495 -25.25 -19.92 -24.96
C GLN A 495 -24.84 -21.34 -25.39
N SER A 496 -25.75 -22.09 -26.01
CA SER A 496 -25.49 -23.46 -26.49
C SER A 496 -25.17 -23.54 -27.99
N GLY A 497 -24.95 -22.40 -28.65
CA GLY A 497 -24.55 -22.34 -30.05
C GLY A 497 -25.72 -22.34 -31.06
N ARG A 498 -26.97 -22.14 -30.64
CA ARG A 498 -28.11 -22.06 -31.58
C ARG A 498 -28.16 -20.70 -32.26
N THR A 499 -28.52 -20.69 -33.54
CA THR A 499 -28.71 -19.45 -34.31
C THR A 499 -30.00 -18.75 -33.89
N CYS A 500 -29.93 -17.44 -33.70
CA CYS A 500 -31.11 -16.62 -33.39
C CYS A 500 -32.03 -16.46 -34.62
N GLN A 501 -33.33 -16.58 -34.39
CA GLN A 501 -34.40 -16.21 -35.30
C GLN A 501 -34.47 -14.68 -35.41
N VAL A 502 -34.69 -14.17 -36.63
CA VAL A 502 -34.90 -12.74 -36.90
C VAL A 502 -36.15 -12.25 -36.16
N TRP A 503 -36.05 -11.13 -35.44
CA TRP A 503 -37.16 -10.60 -34.64
C TRP A 503 -38.42 -10.26 -35.46
N SER A 504 -38.26 -9.86 -36.72
CA SER A 504 -39.40 -9.61 -37.62
C SER A 504 -40.05 -10.90 -38.17
N ALA A 505 -39.41 -12.06 -38.02
CA ALA A 505 -39.92 -13.34 -38.51
C ALA A 505 -40.92 -13.97 -37.52
N GLN A 506 -41.95 -14.65 -38.04
CA GLN A 506 -42.97 -15.33 -37.25
C GLN A 506 -42.89 -16.87 -37.33
N SER A 507 -41.74 -17.39 -37.78
CA SER A 507 -41.47 -18.82 -37.94
C SER A 507 -39.99 -19.10 -37.66
N PRO A 508 -39.61 -20.20 -36.99
CA PRO A 508 -40.50 -21.27 -36.45
C PRO A 508 -41.36 -20.85 -35.26
N HIS A 509 -41.01 -19.76 -34.57
CA HIS A 509 -41.74 -19.30 -33.38
C HIS A 509 -42.47 -17.99 -33.66
N SER A 510 -43.79 -17.96 -33.49
CA SER A 510 -44.57 -16.71 -33.51
C SER A 510 -44.44 -15.96 -32.18
N HIS A 511 -44.32 -14.62 -32.23
CA HIS A 511 -44.11 -13.77 -31.05
C HIS A 511 -44.42 -12.29 -31.30
N GLY A 512 -44.52 -11.51 -30.21
CA GLY A 512 -44.88 -10.08 -30.22
C GLY A 512 -43.72 -9.08 -30.40
N TYR A 513 -42.46 -9.48 -30.18
CA TYR A 513 -41.29 -8.60 -30.27
C TYR A 513 -40.77 -8.44 -31.71
N THR A 514 -41.42 -7.63 -32.54
CA THR A 514 -41.07 -7.49 -33.99
C THR A 514 -40.25 -6.26 -34.36
N SER A 515 -39.99 -5.36 -33.40
CA SER A 515 -39.37 -4.05 -33.63
C SER A 515 -37.84 -4.02 -33.45
N TYR A 516 -37.21 -5.14 -33.09
CA TYR A 516 -35.77 -5.20 -32.83
C TYR A 516 -34.97 -5.53 -34.11
N PRO A 517 -33.72 -5.06 -34.22
CA PRO A 517 -32.94 -5.20 -35.44
C PRO A 517 -32.46 -6.65 -35.66
N GLU A 518 -32.60 -7.11 -36.90
CA GLU A 518 -32.07 -8.40 -37.38
C GLU A 518 -32.43 -9.57 -36.45
N ASN A 519 -31.44 -10.39 -36.10
CA ASN A 519 -31.55 -11.51 -35.18
C ASN A 519 -30.59 -11.36 -33.98
N TYR A 520 -30.20 -10.14 -33.63
CA TYR A 520 -29.24 -9.91 -32.55
C TYR A 520 -29.88 -10.15 -31.18
N CYS A 521 -29.12 -10.67 -30.22
CA CYS A 521 -29.58 -10.91 -28.85
C CYS A 521 -30.00 -9.59 -28.19
N ARG A 522 -31.16 -9.55 -27.54
CA ARG A 522 -31.69 -8.35 -26.87
C ARG A 522 -32.35 -8.73 -25.56
N ASN A 523 -32.55 -7.77 -24.68
CA ASN A 523 -33.27 -7.99 -23.43
C ASN A 523 -34.44 -7.01 -23.27
N PRO A 524 -35.55 -7.22 -24.01
CA PRO A 524 -36.69 -6.30 -24.02
C PRO A 524 -37.59 -6.38 -22.78
N ASP A 525 -37.50 -7.47 -22.00
CA ASP A 525 -38.43 -7.83 -20.93
C ASP A 525 -37.78 -8.06 -19.57
N GLY A 526 -36.50 -7.72 -19.43
CA GLY A 526 -35.80 -7.73 -18.13
C GLY A 526 -35.38 -9.12 -17.68
N GLU A 527 -35.15 -10.04 -18.62
CA GLU A 527 -34.55 -11.35 -18.37
C GLU A 527 -33.12 -11.20 -17.80
N PRO A 528 -32.52 -12.23 -17.20
CA PRO A 528 -31.19 -12.12 -16.57
C PRO A 528 -30.01 -11.85 -17.53
N SER A 529 -30.19 -12.01 -18.84
CA SER A 529 -29.18 -11.76 -19.87
C SER A 529 -29.88 -11.53 -21.23
N PRO A 530 -29.24 -10.87 -22.22
CA PRO A 530 -29.79 -10.79 -23.57
C PRO A 530 -30.11 -12.17 -24.13
N TRP A 531 -31.21 -12.27 -24.85
CA TRP A 531 -31.75 -13.53 -25.36
C TRP A 531 -32.28 -13.36 -26.78
N CYS A 532 -32.61 -14.47 -27.42
CA CYS A 532 -33.30 -14.47 -28.71
C CYS A 532 -34.21 -15.69 -28.89
N TYR A 533 -35.21 -15.58 -29.76
CA TYR A 533 -35.88 -16.77 -30.30
C TYR A 533 -34.88 -17.57 -31.12
N THR A 534 -34.97 -18.90 -31.13
CA THR A 534 -33.99 -19.72 -31.88
C THR A 534 -34.57 -20.21 -33.21
N THR A 535 -33.73 -20.52 -34.18
CA THR A 535 -34.18 -21.16 -35.43
C THR A 535 -34.52 -22.65 -35.25
N ASP A 536 -34.30 -23.22 -34.06
CA ASP A 536 -34.63 -24.61 -33.72
C ASP A 536 -36.13 -24.70 -33.37
N PRO A 537 -36.95 -25.48 -34.11
CA PRO A 537 -38.38 -25.59 -33.84
C PRO A 537 -38.70 -26.24 -32.48
N TYR A 538 -37.74 -26.90 -31.84
CA TYR A 538 -37.89 -27.56 -30.54
C TYR A 538 -37.40 -26.71 -29.35
N LYS A 539 -36.69 -25.61 -29.60
CA LYS A 539 -36.23 -24.68 -28.57
C LYS A 539 -36.74 -23.27 -28.87
N ARG A 540 -37.83 -22.88 -28.22
CA ARG A 540 -38.52 -21.61 -28.51
C ARG A 540 -37.61 -20.39 -28.40
N TRP A 541 -36.89 -20.24 -27.30
CA TRP A 541 -35.95 -19.14 -27.06
C TRP A 541 -34.85 -19.61 -26.12
N GLU A 542 -33.74 -18.86 -26.08
CA GLU A 542 -32.61 -19.16 -25.21
C GLU A 542 -31.80 -17.90 -24.93
N LEU A 543 -31.16 -17.86 -23.76
CA LEU A 543 -30.22 -16.80 -23.40
C LEU A 543 -29.00 -16.82 -24.33
N CYS A 544 -28.45 -15.64 -24.56
CA CYS A 544 -27.16 -15.45 -25.18
C CYS A 544 -26.10 -15.28 -24.09
N ASP A 545 -24.93 -15.84 -24.37
CA ASP A 545 -23.74 -15.58 -23.61
C ASP A 545 -23.21 -14.22 -24.10
N ILE A 546 -23.37 -13.16 -23.32
CA ILE A 546 -22.84 -11.84 -23.67
C ILE A 546 -21.81 -11.49 -22.59
N PRO A 547 -20.54 -11.21 -22.95
CA PRO A 547 -19.52 -10.88 -21.98
C PRO A 547 -19.85 -9.53 -21.34
N ASP A 548 -19.55 -9.40 -20.06
CA ASP A 548 -19.52 -8.10 -19.41
C ASP A 548 -18.40 -7.26 -20.03
N CYS A 549 -18.68 -5.97 -20.20
CA CYS A 549 -17.71 -5.03 -20.67
C CYS A 549 -16.58 -4.90 -19.63
N VAL A 550 -15.36 -5.32 -20.00
CA VAL A 550 -14.20 -5.25 -19.09
C VAL A 550 -13.58 -3.86 -19.15
N SER A 551 -14.26 -2.89 -18.54
CA SER A 551 -13.69 -1.62 -18.13
C SER A 551 -14.51 -1.06 -16.97
N PRO A 552 -13.92 -0.34 -16.00
CA PRO A 552 -14.72 0.57 -15.20
C PRO A 552 -15.40 1.57 -16.15
N PRO A 553 -16.61 2.04 -15.84
CA PRO A 553 -17.31 2.95 -16.70
C PRO A 553 -16.55 4.28 -16.85
N LEU A 554 -16.58 4.86 -18.06
CA LEU A 554 -15.93 6.14 -18.34
C LEU A 554 -16.59 7.26 -17.50
N GLU A 555 -15.84 7.90 -16.61
CA GLU A 555 -16.32 9.06 -15.83
C GLU A 555 -16.41 10.38 -16.62
N CYS A 556 -16.12 10.32 -17.92
CA CYS A 556 -16.23 11.45 -18.83
C CYS A 556 -17.02 11.09 -20.10
N LEU A 557 -17.58 12.09 -20.76
CA LEU A 557 -18.25 11.97 -22.05
C LEU A 557 -17.20 11.93 -23.16
N PRO A 558 -17.03 10.82 -23.90
CA PRO A 558 -16.11 10.81 -25.02
C PRO A 558 -16.60 11.77 -26.12
N ASN A 559 -15.67 12.34 -26.89
CA ASN A 559 -15.99 13.22 -28.03
C ASN A 559 -16.95 12.59 -29.07
N SER A 560 -17.07 11.25 -29.09
CA SER A 560 -18.01 10.49 -29.92
C SER A 560 -19.45 10.45 -29.38
N ASP A 561 -19.69 10.73 -28.10
CA ASP A 561 -21.00 10.72 -27.45
C ASP A 561 -21.25 12.00 -26.64
N LEU A 562 -21.45 13.09 -27.38
CA LEU A 562 -21.62 14.44 -26.81
C LEU A 562 -22.84 14.60 -25.90
N ARG A 563 -23.78 13.65 -25.91
CA ARG A 563 -25.02 13.66 -25.11
C ARG A 563 -24.99 12.64 -23.96
N GLY A 564 -23.97 11.81 -23.85
CA GLY A 564 -23.86 10.80 -22.79
C GLY A 564 -24.94 9.71 -22.84
N ARG A 565 -25.33 9.26 -24.04
CA ARG A 565 -26.20 8.08 -24.20
C ARG A 565 -25.49 6.77 -23.83
N GLN A 566 -24.18 6.78 -23.98
CA GLN A 566 -23.25 5.71 -23.65
C GLN A 566 -22.45 6.07 -22.38
N TYR A 567 -22.92 7.04 -21.59
CA TYR A 567 -22.36 7.34 -20.28
C TYR A 567 -22.86 6.32 -19.26
N TYR A 568 -21.94 5.54 -18.72
CA TYR A 568 -22.19 4.56 -17.66
C TYR A 568 -21.41 4.89 -16.38
N GLY A 569 -20.74 6.05 -16.31
CA GLY A 569 -19.97 6.48 -15.14
C GLY A 569 -20.85 6.63 -13.89
N THR A 570 -20.22 6.85 -12.76
CA THR A 570 -20.84 6.80 -11.43
C THR A 570 -21.28 8.18 -10.93
N GLN A 571 -21.23 9.24 -11.75
CA GLN A 571 -21.77 10.55 -11.39
C GLN A 571 -23.22 10.39 -10.91
N SER A 572 -23.49 10.71 -9.65
CA SER A 572 -24.80 10.54 -9.00
C SER A 572 -25.30 11.84 -8.35
N VAL A 573 -24.72 12.97 -8.78
CA VAL A 573 -25.06 14.31 -8.29
C VAL A 573 -25.31 15.24 -9.47
N THR A 574 -26.38 16.01 -9.38
CA THR A 574 -26.74 17.03 -10.37
C THR A 574 -25.79 18.23 -10.33
N GLU A 575 -25.75 19.07 -11.38
CA GLU A 575 -24.89 20.27 -11.44
C GLU A 575 -25.11 21.23 -10.27
N THR A 576 -26.31 21.17 -9.68
CA THR A 576 -26.72 22.00 -8.56
C THR A 576 -26.45 21.38 -7.19
N GLY A 577 -25.82 20.21 -7.14
CA GLY A 577 -25.45 19.51 -5.91
C GLY A 577 -26.54 18.60 -5.33
N ASP A 578 -27.67 18.40 -6.01
CA ASP A 578 -28.71 17.48 -5.53
C ASP A 578 -28.34 16.03 -5.89
N THR A 579 -28.41 15.14 -4.90
CA THR A 579 -28.19 13.70 -5.05
C THR A 579 -29.30 13.06 -5.88
N CYS A 580 -28.91 12.18 -6.77
CA CYS A 580 -29.82 11.42 -7.62
C CYS A 580 -30.64 10.38 -6.82
N GLN A 581 -31.90 10.23 -7.18
CA GLN A 581 -32.79 9.16 -6.74
C GLN A 581 -32.44 7.89 -7.52
N ARG A 582 -32.40 6.73 -6.84
CA ARG A 582 -32.20 5.44 -7.50
C ARG A 582 -33.27 5.16 -8.54
N TRP A 583 -32.88 4.56 -9.66
CA TRP A 583 -33.79 4.30 -10.77
C TRP A 583 -34.84 3.23 -10.44
N ASP A 584 -34.56 2.29 -9.54
CA ASP A 584 -35.55 1.34 -9.03
C ASP A 584 -36.48 1.92 -7.96
N SER A 585 -36.12 3.06 -7.34
CA SER A 585 -36.93 3.73 -6.34
C SER A 585 -38.13 4.45 -6.98
N GLN A 586 -39.28 4.36 -6.32
CA GLN A 586 -40.50 5.11 -6.67
C GLN A 586 -40.76 6.30 -5.73
N SER A 587 -39.75 6.70 -4.94
CA SER A 587 -39.81 7.79 -3.96
C SER A 587 -38.50 8.60 -3.97
N PRO A 588 -38.53 9.94 -3.87
CA PRO A 588 -39.72 10.79 -3.73
C PRO A 588 -40.57 10.94 -5.00
N PHE A 589 -40.04 10.61 -6.18
CA PHE A 589 -40.76 10.74 -7.45
C PHE A 589 -41.02 9.37 -8.11
N THR A 590 -42.25 9.12 -8.51
CA THR A 590 -42.59 7.93 -9.30
C THR A 590 -42.21 8.12 -10.78
N HIS A 591 -41.72 7.05 -11.41
CA HIS A 591 -41.29 7.05 -12.81
C HIS A 591 -41.19 5.65 -13.44
N SER A 592 -41.19 5.59 -14.77
CA SER A 592 -41.19 4.35 -15.56
C SER A 592 -39.80 3.79 -15.89
N PHE A 593 -38.73 4.41 -15.41
CA PHE A 593 -37.33 4.02 -15.68
C PHE A 593 -36.77 2.95 -14.72
N SER A 594 -37.63 2.17 -14.05
CA SER A 594 -37.22 1.14 -13.08
C SER A 594 -36.35 0.01 -13.65
N TYR A 595 -36.33 -0.15 -14.97
CA TYR A 595 -35.46 -1.11 -15.65
C TYR A 595 -33.97 -0.72 -15.59
N LEU A 596 -33.65 0.55 -15.28
CA LEU A 596 -32.30 1.03 -15.01
C LEU A 596 -31.89 0.78 -13.54
N GLY A 597 -32.65 -0.01 -12.78
CA GLY A 597 -32.42 -0.22 -11.35
C GLY A 597 -31.02 -0.73 -11.01
N ASP A 598 -30.40 -1.45 -11.93
CA ASP A 598 -29.02 -1.94 -11.82
C ASP A 598 -27.95 -0.89 -12.14
N GLN A 599 -28.37 0.32 -12.53
CA GLN A 599 -27.55 1.52 -12.71
C GLN A 599 -27.65 2.46 -11.49
N GLU A 600 -28.10 1.92 -10.36
CA GLU A 600 -28.23 2.60 -9.08
C GLU A 600 -28.95 3.96 -9.19
N ASN A 601 -28.33 5.04 -8.75
CA ASN A 601 -28.81 6.41 -8.93
C ASN A 601 -27.92 7.20 -9.90
N TYR A 602 -27.04 6.54 -10.66
CA TYR A 602 -26.12 7.25 -11.52
C TYR A 602 -26.86 8.00 -12.63
N CYS A 603 -26.28 9.12 -13.05
CA CYS A 603 -26.79 9.92 -14.14
C CYS A 603 -26.76 9.10 -15.41
N ARG A 604 -27.89 9.04 -16.11
CA ARG A 604 -28.04 8.33 -17.37
C ARG A 604 -28.75 9.24 -18.35
N ASN A 605 -28.69 8.89 -19.63
CA ASN A 605 -29.48 9.57 -20.65
C ASN A 605 -30.35 8.59 -21.43
N PRO A 606 -31.29 7.91 -20.75
CA PRO A 606 -32.08 6.81 -21.33
C PRO A 606 -33.07 7.27 -22.42
N ASP A 607 -33.46 8.54 -22.39
CA ASP A 607 -34.44 9.16 -23.28
C ASP A 607 -33.80 10.11 -24.31
N SER A 608 -32.47 10.12 -24.41
CA SER A 608 -31.72 10.92 -25.38
C SER A 608 -31.92 12.44 -25.26
N ASP A 609 -32.11 12.93 -24.03
CA ASP A 609 -32.10 14.34 -23.65
C ASP A 609 -30.71 14.99 -23.94
N LEU A 610 -30.53 16.25 -23.54
CA LEU A 610 -29.37 17.08 -23.85
C LEU A 610 -28.06 16.56 -23.24
N LYS A 611 -28.11 16.01 -22.02
CA LYS A 611 -26.95 15.47 -21.28
C LYS A 611 -27.43 14.49 -20.19
N PRO A 612 -26.55 13.67 -19.59
CA PRO A 612 -26.93 12.77 -18.51
C PRO A 612 -27.67 13.49 -17.39
N TRP A 613 -28.72 12.85 -16.88
CA TRP A 613 -29.61 13.37 -15.86
C TRP A 613 -30.07 12.26 -14.93
N CYS A 614 -30.69 12.66 -13.82
CA CYS A 614 -31.34 11.74 -12.89
C CYS A 614 -32.55 12.40 -12.22
N PHE A 615 -33.48 11.59 -11.71
CA PHE A 615 -34.43 12.08 -10.70
C PHE A 615 -33.64 12.48 -9.46
N THR A 616 -34.10 13.47 -8.68
CA THR A 616 -33.37 13.88 -7.47
C THR A 616 -34.08 13.43 -6.20
N THR A 617 -33.32 13.26 -5.12
CA THR A 617 -33.85 13.02 -3.78
C THR A 617 -34.44 14.28 -3.13
N ASN A 618 -34.19 15.47 -3.71
CA ASN A 618 -34.77 16.73 -3.26
C ASN A 618 -36.24 16.81 -3.69
N VAL A 619 -37.15 16.74 -2.72
CA VAL A 619 -38.61 16.82 -2.94
C VAL A 619 -39.06 18.09 -3.69
N ASN A 620 -38.24 19.14 -3.70
CA ASN A 620 -38.53 20.39 -4.41
C ASN A 620 -37.99 20.43 -5.85
N ARG A 621 -37.20 19.42 -6.27
CA ARG A 621 -36.59 19.36 -7.62
C ARG A 621 -36.72 17.95 -8.19
N ARG A 622 -37.67 17.76 -9.11
CA ARG A 622 -38.01 16.42 -9.63
C ARG A 622 -36.84 15.69 -10.29
N TYR A 623 -36.06 16.39 -11.10
CA TYR A 623 -34.91 15.84 -11.81
C TYR A 623 -33.89 16.96 -12.04
N GLY A 624 -32.65 16.61 -12.34
CA GLY A 624 -31.59 17.56 -12.70
C GLY A 624 -30.56 16.93 -13.62
N TYR A 625 -29.89 17.77 -14.40
CA TYR A 625 -28.77 17.34 -15.22
C TYR A 625 -27.52 17.17 -14.37
N CYS A 626 -26.57 16.39 -14.88
CA CYS A 626 -25.31 16.11 -14.23
C CYS A 626 -24.15 16.73 -15.02
N ASN A 627 -23.15 17.22 -14.28
CA ASN A 627 -21.98 17.87 -14.88
C ASN A 627 -20.92 16.81 -15.18
N VAL A 628 -21.16 16.00 -16.21
CA VAL A 628 -20.19 14.98 -16.64
C VAL A 628 -19.13 15.67 -17.52
N PRO A 629 -17.83 15.63 -17.15
CA PRO A 629 -16.77 16.26 -17.93
C PRO A 629 -16.61 15.58 -19.30
N TYR A 630 -16.10 16.29 -20.30
CA TYR A 630 -15.72 15.67 -21.58
C TYR A 630 -14.33 15.04 -21.47
N CYS A 631 -14.15 13.88 -22.09
CA CYS A 631 -12.85 13.41 -22.54
C CYS A 631 -12.51 14.15 -23.85
#